data_AF-A0A2N0S801-F1
#
_entry.id   AF-A0A2N0S801-F1
#
_cell.length_a   1.000
_cell.length_b   1.000
_cell.length_c   1.000
_cell.angle_alpha   90.00
_cell.angle_beta   90.00
_cell.angle_gamma   90.00
#
_symmetry.space_group_name_H-M   'P 1'
#
loop_
_entity.id
_entity.type
_entity.pdbx_description
1 polymer ?
#
loop_
_entity_poly.entity_id
_entity_poly.type
_entity_poly.pdbx_seq_one_letter_code
_entity_poly.pdbx_strand_id
1 'polypeptide(L)'
;MEESSELIKLFVETLEEKNNVIQEKDEKIQVNDKEIQENNEINQEKDKLIQEKDNLIQELVNRIQEKDKIIKEKNYKIQKIVEEKDKRFKKKIEIQELEQDISILEKETSEYQYALDAATNFDDKCKYNLDKLKEVIVNLQHSLEIYITECKDNVEINIPEVQNLLDQYGSQTDITKDQKTESFNQSSNTASCYRTNS
;
A
#
# COMPACT_ATOMS: atom_id res chain seq x y z
N MET A 1 61.02 -122.64 13.71
CA MET A 1 60.10 -122.28 14.82
C MET A 1 60.47 -120.94 15.42
N GLU A 2 61.75 -120.63 15.63
CA GLU A 2 62.24 -119.36 16.17
C GLU A 2 61.89 -118.12 15.32
N GLU A 3 62.16 -118.13 14.01
CA GLU A 3 61.89 -116.97 13.13
C GLU A 3 60.41 -116.57 13.10
N SER A 4 59.50 -117.54 13.18
CA SER A 4 58.04 -117.28 13.24
C SER A 4 57.64 -116.60 14.54
N SER A 5 58.29 -116.97 15.66
CA SER A 5 58.04 -116.37 16.97
C SER A 5 58.52 -114.92 17.05
N GLU A 6 59.67 -114.61 16.45
CA GLU A 6 60.18 -113.23 16.38
C GLU A 6 59.28 -112.33 15.52
N LEU A 7 58.79 -112.85 14.39
CA LEU A 7 57.90 -112.13 13.49
C LEU A 7 56.54 -111.82 14.13
N ILE A 8 56.00 -112.77 14.91
CA ILE A 8 54.79 -112.56 15.72
C ILE A 8 55.02 -111.47 16.78
N LYS A 9 56.15 -111.51 17.48
CA LYS A 9 56.48 -110.51 18.51
C LYS A 9 56.55 -109.10 17.93
N LEU A 10 57.24 -108.94 16.79
CA LEU A 10 57.37 -107.65 16.11
C LEU A 10 56.02 -107.13 15.60
N PHE A 11 55.13 -108.02 15.16
CA PHE A 11 53.78 -107.65 14.75
C PHE A 11 52.91 -107.18 15.92
N VAL A 12 53.01 -107.83 17.09
CA VAL A 12 52.31 -107.42 18.32
C VAL A 12 52.81 -106.05 18.79
N GLU A 13 54.13 -105.83 18.84
CA GLU A 13 54.73 -104.54 19.20
C GLU A 13 54.25 -103.41 18.25
N THR A 14 54.22 -103.68 16.94
CA THR A 14 53.71 -102.73 15.94
C THR A 14 52.21 -102.42 16.14
N LEU A 15 51.41 -103.41 16.53
CA LEU A 15 49.98 -103.22 16.82
C LEU A 15 49.77 -102.38 18.09
N GLU A 16 50.56 -102.61 19.14
CA GLU A 16 50.53 -101.79 20.36
C GLU A 16 50.90 -100.33 20.08
N GLU A 17 51.96 -100.08 19.31
CA GLU A 17 52.32 -98.71 18.90
C GLU A 17 51.20 -98.03 18.12
N LYS A 18 50.60 -98.73 17.14
CA LYS A 18 49.47 -98.18 16.38
C LYS A 18 48.27 -97.90 17.28
N ASN A 19 47.99 -98.76 18.25
CA ASN A 19 46.89 -98.57 19.18
C ASN A 19 47.11 -97.33 20.07
N ASN A 20 48.34 -97.13 20.56
CA ASN A 20 48.70 -95.93 21.33
C ASN A 20 48.54 -94.65 20.49
N VAL A 21 49.00 -94.66 19.24
CA VAL A 21 48.83 -93.51 18.31
C VAL A 21 47.36 -93.23 18.03
N ILE A 22 46.51 -94.25 17.92
CA ILE A 22 45.06 -94.06 17.75
C ILE A 22 44.47 -93.40 18.99
N GLN A 23 44.82 -93.88 20.19
CA GLN A 23 44.33 -93.31 21.44
C GLN A 23 44.73 -91.83 21.60
N GLU A 24 45.97 -91.45 21.30
CA GLU A 24 46.41 -90.06 21.32
C GLU A 24 45.63 -89.18 20.33
N LYS A 25 45.32 -89.71 19.14
CA LYS A 25 44.51 -88.99 18.15
C LYS A 25 43.07 -88.82 18.61
N ASP A 26 42.48 -89.85 19.22
CA ASP A 26 41.12 -89.78 19.76
C ASP A 26 41.00 -88.76 20.89
N GLU A 27 41.98 -88.71 21.80
CA GLU A 27 42.06 -87.69 22.85
C GLU A 27 42.16 -86.28 22.25
N LYS A 28 43.00 -86.10 21.22
CA LYS A 28 43.13 -84.82 20.53
C LYS A 28 41.84 -84.40 19.81
N ILE A 29 41.12 -85.35 19.20
CA ILE A 29 39.82 -85.09 18.57
C ILE A 29 38.81 -84.62 19.63
N GLN A 30 38.72 -85.30 20.78
CA GLN A 30 37.82 -84.89 21.86
C GLN A 30 38.09 -83.48 22.39
N VAL A 31 39.36 -83.08 22.47
CA VAL A 31 39.73 -81.71 22.87
C VAL A 31 39.27 -80.70 21.81
N ASN A 32 39.54 -80.97 20.53
CA ASN A 32 39.11 -80.11 19.44
C ASN A 32 37.58 -79.99 19.36
N ASP A 33 36.84 -81.07 19.58
CA ASP A 33 35.37 -81.06 19.55
C ASP A 33 34.79 -80.16 20.65
N LYS A 34 35.40 -80.16 21.85
CA LYS A 34 35.02 -79.23 22.93
C LYS A 34 35.31 -77.78 22.56
N GLU A 35 36.48 -77.51 21.99
CA GLU A 35 36.84 -76.15 21.54
C GLU A 35 35.89 -75.65 20.44
N ILE A 36 35.48 -76.52 19.52
CA ILE A 36 34.47 -76.19 18.49
C ILE A 36 33.12 -75.88 19.13
N GLN A 37 32.70 -76.66 20.12
CA GLN A 37 31.44 -76.41 20.83
C GLN A 37 31.46 -75.05 21.55
N GLU A 38 32.51 -74.74 22.30
CA GLU A 38 32.68 -73.45 22.98
C GLU A 38 32.66 -72.28 21.99
N ASN A 39 33.37 -72.41 20.86
CA ASN A 39 33.37 -71.40 19.81
C ASN A 39 31.98 -71.19 19.19
N ASN A 40 31.20 -72.27 19.01
CA ASN A 40 29.83 -72.17 18.52
C ASN A 40 28.91 -71.42 19.49
N GLU A 41 29.04 -71.66 20.79
CA GLU A 41 28.27 -70.95 21.81
C GLU A 41 28.61 -69.45 21.83
N ILE A 42 29.91 -69.10 21.75
CA ILE A 42 30.37 -67.72 21.66
C ILE A 42 29.82 -67.03 20.40
N ASN A 43 29.80 -67.73 19.25
CA ASN A 43 29.28 -67.17 18.01
C ASN A 43 27.76 -66.92 18.08
N GLN A 44 27.00 -67.84 18.69
CA GLN A 44 25.56 -67.64 18.92
C GLN A 44 25.28 -66.42 19.80
N GLU A 45 26.10 -66.17 20.83
CA GLU A 45 25.97 -65.00 21.68
C GLU A 45 26.27 -63.70 20.92
N LYS A 46 27.33 -63.71 20.08
CA LYS A 46 27.65 -62.58 19.20
C LYS A 46 26.53 -62.28 18.21
N ASP A 47 25.92 -63.31 17.62
CA ASP A 47 24.81 -63.14 16.68
C ASP A 47 23.59 -62.49 17.35
N LYS A 48 23.26 -62.90 18.58
CA LYS A 48 22.19 -62.25 19.37
C LYS A 48 22.50 -60.78 19.63
N LEU A 49 23.74 -60.47 20.02
CA LEU A 49 24.18 -59.10 20.29
C LEU A 49 24.12 -58.23 19.02
N ILE A 50 24.46 -58.79 17.86
CA ILE A 50 24.32 -58.11 16.57
C ILE A 50 22.84 -57.80 16.28
N GLN A 51 21.94 -58.78 16.45
CA GLN A 51 20.51 -58.58 16.24
C GLN A 51 19.93 -57.49 17.16
N GLU A 52 20.33 -57.45 18.43
CA GLU A 52 19.92 -56.39 19.36
C GLU A 52 20.39 -55.01 18.90
N LYS A 53 21.64 -54.90 18.45
CA LYS A 53 22.17 -53.64 17.90
C LYS A 53 21.44 -53.21 16.63
N ASP A 54 21.13 -54.14 15.73
CA ASP A 54 20.37 -53.84 14.51
C ASP A 54 18.98 -53.30 14.84
N ASN A 55 18.30 -53.88 15.82
CA ASN A 55 17.00 -53.38 16.30
C ASN A 55 17.10 -51.96 16.87
N LEU A 56 18.12 -51.68 17.68
CA LEU A 56 18.38 -50.33 18.22
C LEU A 56 18.67 -49.32 17.10
N ILE A 57 19.44 -49.71 16.09
CA ILE A 57 19.72 -48.87 14.92
C ILE A 57 18.43 -48.54 14.18
N GLN A 58 17.55 -49.54 13.95
CA GLN A 58 16.25 -49.32 13.30
C GLN A 58 15.37 -48.35 14.08
N GLU A 59 15.31 -48.47 15.41
CA GLU A 59 14.55 -47.55 16.26
C GLU A 59 15.08 -46.11 16.16
N LEU A 60 16.42 -45.95 16.19
CA LEU A 60 17.05 -44.64 16.01
C LEU A 60 16.78 -44.04 14.64
N VAL A 61 16.82 -44.83 13.57
CA VAL A 61 16.49 -44.40 12.21
C VAL A 61 15.04 -43.90 12.13
N ASN A 62 14.08 -44.65 12.70
CA ASN A 62 12.68 -44.24 12.73
C ASN A 62 12.49 -42.92 13.48
N ARG A 63 13.15 -42.77 14.63
CA ARG A 63 13.10 -41.53 15.42
C ARG A 63 13.70 -40.32 14.67
N ILE A 64 14.76 -40.53 13.89
CA ILE A 64 15.34 -39.49 13.04
C ILE A 64 14.34 -39.08 11.95
N GLN A 65 13.71 -40.06 11.28
CA GLN A 65 12.72 -39.78 10.23
C GLN A 65 11.51 -38.99 10.76
N GLU A 66 11.04 -39.28 11.97
CA GLU A 66 9.97 -38.51 12.61
C GLU A 66 10.39 -37.07 12.89
N LYS A 67 11.60 -36.87 13.43
CA LYS A 67 12.14 -35.53 13.66
C LYS A 67 12.29 -34.75 12.35
N ASP A 68 12.73 -35.39 11.28
CA ASP A 68 12.84 -34.75 9.96
C ASP A 68 11.48 -34.30 9.42
N LYS A 69 10.42 -35.09 9.61
CA LYS A 69 9.05 -34.68 9.25
C LYS A 69 8.62 -33.45 10.03
N ILE A 70 8.86 -33.41 11.34
CA ILE A 70 8.54 -32.27 12.20
C ILE A 70 9.33 -31.02 11.76
N ILE A 71 10.62 -31.16 11.44
CA ILE A 71 11.46 -30.07 10.96
C ILE A 71 10.91 -29.52 9.64
N LYS A 72 10.56 -30.38 8.68
CA LYS A 72 9.95 -29.96 7.41
C LYS A 72 8.66 -29.17 7.62
N GLU A 73 7.77 -29.64 8.50
CA GLU A 73 6.52 -28.95 8.80
C GLU A 73 6.77 -27.57 9.45
N LYS A 74 7.72 -27.49 10.40
CA LYS A 74 8.11 -26.23 11.03
C LYS A 74 8.69 -25.25 10.01
N ASN A 75 9.56 -25.72 9.11
CA ASN A 75 10.15 -24.90 8.07
C ASN A 75 9.08 -24.33 7.13
N TYR A 76 8.10 -25.14 6.73
CA TYR A 76 6.97 -24.68 5.93
C TYR A 76 6.15 -23.59 6.63
N LYS A 77 5.84 -23.77 7.94
CA LYS A 77 5.14 -22.76 8.74
C LYS A 77 5.95 -21.46 8.83
N ILE A 78 7.26 -21.56 9.08
CA ILE A 78 8.15 -20.40 9.14
C ILE A 78 8.16 -19.65 7.81
N GLN A 79 8.31 -20.37 6.69
CA GLN A 79 8.28 -19.78 5.35
C GLN A 79 6.99 -18.99 5.10
N LYS A 80 5.84 -19.58 5.43
CA LYS A 80 4.54 -18.89 5.27
C LYS A 80 4.45 -17.61 6.13
N ILE A 81 4.95 -17.66 7.36
CA ILE A 81 4.99 -16.47 8.25
C ILE A 81 5.89 -15.37 7.67
N VAL A 82 7.05 -15.74 7.11
CA VAL A 82 7.96 -14.78 6.48
C VAL A 82 7.29 -14.12 5.26
N GLU A 83 6.70 -14.91 4.37
CA GLU A 83 5.98 -14.39 3.20
C GLU A 83 4.83 -13.45 3.58
N GLU A 84 4.08 -13.78 4.63
CA GLU A 84 3.04 -12.88 5.15
C GLU A 84 3.60 -11.60 5.77
N LYS A 85 4.73 -11.69 6.49
CA LYS A 85 5.40 -10.51 7.06
C LYS A 85 5.92 -9.58 5.98
N ASP A 86 6.51 -10.11 4.91
CA ASP A 86 7.02 -9.32 3.79
C ASP A 86 5.88 -8.56 3.09
N LYS A 87 4.74 -9.22 2.88
CA LYS A 87 3.54 -8.58 2.34
C LYS A 87 3.03 -7.44 3.24
N ARG A 88 3.02 -7.64 4.56
CA ARG A 88 2.62 -6.60 5.52
C ARG A 88 3.62 -5.44 5.54
N PHE A 89 4.91 -5.73 5.45
CA PHE A 89 5.97 -4.72 5.41
C PHE A 89 5.82 -3.83 4.17
N LYS A 90 5.60 -4.43 3.00
CA LYS A 90 5.35 -3.67 1.76
C LYS A 90 4.13 -2.75 1.89
N LYS A 91 3.00 -3.26 2.40
CA LYS A 91 1.81 -2.44 2.65
C LYS A 91 2.06 -1.31 3.63
N LYS A 92 2.90 -1.53 4.64
CA LYS A 92 3.25 -0.50 5.62
C LYS A 92 4.01 0.65 4.98
N ILE A 93 4.95 0.37 4.07
CA ILE A 93 5.66 1.41 3.30
C ILE A 93 4.67 2.21 2.46
N GLU A 94 3.78 1.54 1.74
CA GLU A 94 2.76 2.20 0.90
C GLU A 94 1.83 3.11 1.73
N ILE A 95 1.42 2.68 2.93
CA ILE A 95 0.64 3.52 3.86
C ILE A 95 1.44 4.75 4.28
N GLN A 96 2.73 4.61 4.58
CA GLN A 96 3.58 5.74 4.99
C GLN A 96 3.76 6.77 3.87
N GLU A 97 3.87 6.32 2.62
CA GLU A 97 3.93 7.21 1.45
C GLU A 97 2.61 8.00 1.31
N LEU A 98 1.46 7.31 1.41
CA LEU A 98 0.14 7.96 1.35
C LEU A 98 -0.08 8.96 2.50
N GLU A 99 0.40 8.65 3.71
CA GLU A 99 0.34 9.58 4.86
C GLU A 99 1.14 10.87 4.60
N GLN A 100 2.30 10.77 3.94
CA GLN A 100 3.09 11.93 3.55
C GLN A 100 2.36 12.77 2.50
N ASP A 101 1.79 12.13 1.47
CA ASP A 101 1.02 12.82 0.42
C ASP A 101 -0.19 13.56 0.99
N ILE A 102 -0.93 12.93 1.91
CA ILE A 102 -2.06 13.57 2.60
C ILE A 102 -1.60 14.81 3.38
N SER A 103 -0.48 14.70 4.11
CA SER A 103 0.05 15.84 4.87
C SER A 103 0.44 17.02 3.97
N ILE A 104 0.99 16.76 2.78
CA ILE A 104 1.30 17.81 1.79
C ILE A 104 0.02 18.46 1.28
N LEU A 105 -0.98 17.65 0.90
CA LEU A 105 -2.26 18.15 0.39
C LEU A 105 -3.03 18.99 1.42
N GLU A 106 -2.99 18.62 2.69
CA GLU A 106 -3.60 19.40 3.78
C GLU A 106 -2.95 20.79 3.91
N LYS A 107 -1.63 20.86 3.76
CA LYS A 107 -0.89 22.12 3.78
C LYS A 107 -1.28 22.99 2.58
N GLU A 108 -1.29 22.44 1.37
CA GLU A 108 -1.71 23.16 0.16
C GLU A 108 -3.16 23.65 0.27
N THR A 109 -4.06 22.82 0.77
CA THR A 109 -5.47 23.19 0.99
C THR A 109 -5.59 24.36 1.96
N SER A 110 -4.76 24.38 3.02
CA SER A 110 -4.72 25.49 3.98
C SER A 110 -4.22 26.78 3.33
N GLU A 111 -3.21 26.69 2.46
CA GLU A 111 -2.69 27.83 1.69
C GLU A 111 -3.75 28.39 0.71
N TYR A 112 -4.44 27.51 -0.01
CA TYR A 112 -5.53 27.91 -0.90
C TYR A 112 -6.71 28.53 -0.14
N GLN A 113 -7.09 27.97 1.01
CA GLN A 113 -8.15 28.52 1.84
C GLN A 113 -7.80 29.92 2.36
N TYR A 114 -6.56 30.11 2.83
CA TYR A 114 -6.07 31.42 3.26
C TYR A 114 -6.11 32.45 2.13
N ALA A 115 -5.66 32.08 0.92
CA ALA A 115 -5.71 32.95 -0.25
C ALA A 115 -7.16 33.31 -0.65
N LEU A 116 -8.07 32.33 -0.57
CA LEU A 116 -9.49 32.54 -0.85
C LEU A 116 -10.14 33.48 0.17
N ASP A 117 -9.88 33.30 1.46
CA ASP A 117 -10.39 34.15 2.54
C ASP A 117 -9.87 35.59 2.37
N ALA A 118 -8.59 35.75 2.02
CA ALA A 118 -8.00 37.06 1.72
C ALA A 118 -8.66 37.74 0.51
N ALA A 119 -9.00 37.00 -0.55
CA ALA A 119 -9.66 37.53 -1.74
C ALA A 119 -11.15 37.85 -1.52
N THR A 120 -11.82 37.10 -0.65
CA THR A 120 -13.27 37.23 -0.39
C THR A 120 -13.62 38.14 0.79
N ASN A 121 -12.63 38.53 1.60
CA ASN A 121 -12.73 39.66 2.53
C ASN A 121 -12.83 40.97 1.75
N PHE A 122 -13.98 41.18 1.10
CA PHE A 122 -14.38 42.48 0.58
C PHE A 122 -14.50 43.43 1.77
N ASP A 123 -13.55 44.35 1.88
CA ASP A 123 -13.50 45.38 2.92
C ASP A 123 -14.89 46.00 3.12
N ASP A 124 -15.34 46.21 4.37
CA ASP A 124 -16.66 46.79 4.68
C ASP A 124 -16.87 48.13 3.95
N LYS A 125 -15.77 48.82 3.66
CA LYS A 125 -15.70 50.03 2.85
C LYS A 125 -16.17 49.83 1.40
N CYS A 126 -15.82 48.71 0.77
CA CYS A 126 -16.29 48.35 -0.58
C CYS A 126 -17.79 48.05 -0.58
N LYS A 127 -18.30 47.38 0.47
CA LYS A 127 -19.74 47.15 0.65
C LYS A 127 -20.51 48.44 0.88
N TYR A 128 -20.01 49.31 1.76
CA TYR A 128 -20.56 50.65 1.99
C TYR A 128 -20.61 51.50 0.72
N ASN A 129 -19.53 51.49 -0.07
CA ASN A 129 -19.48 52.21 -1.34
C ASN A 129 -20.45 51.64 -2.37
N LEU A 130 -20.62 50.32 -2.42
CA LEU A 130 -21.57 49.66 -3.30
C LEU A 130 -23.03 50.03 -2.94
N ASP A 131 -23.36 50.02 -1.65
CA ASP A 131 -24.71 50.35 -1.20
C ASP A 131 -25.02 51.84 -1.39
N LYS A 132 -24.04 52.72 -1.18
CA LYS A 132 -24.14 54.15 -1.50
C LYS A 132 -24.30 54.41 -3.00
N LEU A 133 -23.60 53.65 -3.84
CA LEU A 133 -23.76 53.72 -5.30
C LEU A 133 -25.17 53.30 -5.73
N LYS A 134 -25.71 52.22 -5.15
CA LYS A 134 -27.09 51.78 -5.41
C LYS A 134 -28.11 52.87 -5.05
N GLU A 135 -27.93 53.50 -3.89
CA GLU A 135 -28.80 54.60 -3.44
C GLU A 135 -28.77 55.77 -4.41
N VAL A 136 -27.58 56.20 -4.85
CA VAL A 136 -27.43 57.27 -5.85
C VAL A 136 -28.10 56.91 -7.17
N ILE A 137 -27.97 55.66 -7.64
CA ILE A 137 -28.61 55.20 -8.88
C ILE A 137 -30.14 55.28 -8.76
N VAL A 138 -30.72 54.83 -7.64
CA VAL A 138 -32.17 54.89 -7.39
C VAL A 138 -32.65 56.34 -7.35
N ASN A 139 -31.92 57.23 -6.67
CA ASN A 139 -32.26 58.65 -6.60
C ASN A 139 -32.21 59.33 -7.98
N LEU A 140 -31.22 58.97 -8.81
CA LEU A 140 -31.11 59.48 -10.17
C LEU A 140 -32.27 58.97 -11.04
N GLN A 141 -32.62 57.69 -10.93
CA GLN A 141 -33.76 57.11 -11.64
C GLN A 141 -35.06 57.82 -11.28
N HIS A 142 -35.30 58.04 -9.99
CA HIS A 142 -36.49 58.76 -9.53
C HIS A 142 -36.52 60.21 -10.06
N SER A 143 -35.38 60.90 -10.03
CA SER A 143 -35.27 62.26 -10.56
C SER A 143 -35.52 62.32 -12.07
N LEU A 144 -35.03 61.34 -12.82
CA LEU A 144 -35.29 61.22 -14.26
C LEU A 144 -36.74 60.87 -14.55
N GLU A 145 -37.35 60.02 -13.74
CA GLU A 145 -38.77 59.67 -13.85
C GLU A 145 -39.65 60.92 -13.67
N ILE A 146 -39.44 61.69 -12.59
CA ILE A 146 -40.10 62.99 -12.36
C ILE A 146 -39.89 63.92 -13.55
N TYR A 147 -38.67 64.06 -14.04
CA TYR A 147 -38.39 64.91 -15.20
C TYR A 147 -39.19 64.47 -16.43
N ILE A 148 -39.27 63.16 -16.71
CA ILE A 148 -39.99 62.64 -17.87
C ILE A 148 -41.51 62.80 -17.70
N THR A 149 -42.07 62.51 -16.52
CA THR A 149 -43.52 62.48 -16.30
C THR A 149 -44.12 63.87 -16.08
N GLU A 150 -43.42 64.75 -15.37
CA GLU A 150 -43.97 66.04 -14.93
C GLU A 150 -43.39 67.22 -15.71
N CYS A 151 -42.13 67.15 -16.14
CA CYS A 151 -41.44 68.30 -16.72
C CYS A 151 -41.36 68.24 -18.25
N LYS A 152 -40.96 67.10 -18.83
CA LYS A 152 -40.51 67.01 -20.23
C LYS A 152 -41.54 67.47 -21.25
N ASP A 153 -42.83 67.18 -21.03
CA ASP A 153 -43.90 67.54 -21.97
C ASP A 153 -44.83 68.67 -21.45
N ASN A 154 -44.67 69.09 -20.18
CA ASN A 154 -45.57 70.02 -19.47
C ASN A 154 -44.94 71.35 -19.04
N VAL A 155 -43.76 71.74 -19.58
CA VAL A 155 -43.29 73.13 -19.40
C VAL A 155 -44.12 74.08 -20.28
N GLU A 156 -45.26 74.52 -19.78
CA GLU A 156 -45.97 75.66 -20.34
C GLU A 156 -45.21 76.93 -19.92
N ILE A 157 -44.25 77.35 -20.75
CA ILE A 157 -43.50 78.60 -20.52
C ILE A 157 -44.49 79.76 -20.58
N ASN A 158 -44.63 80.50 -19.48
CA ASN A 158 -45.42 81.73 -19.42
C ASN A 158 -44.69 82.85 -20.19
N ILE A 159 -44.79 82.80 -21.53
CA ILE A 159 -44.13 83.74 -22.43
C ILE A 159 -44.35 85.21 -22.04
N PRO A 160 -45.57 85.65 -21.66
CA PRO A 160 -45.79 87.02 -21.19
C PRO A 160 -44.89 87.44 -20.02
N GLU A 161 -44.68 86.56 -19.05
CA GLU A 161 -43.88 86.85 -17.85
C GLU A 161 -42.38 86.84 -18.17
N VAL A 162 -41.94 85.97 -19.07
CA VAL A 162 -40.57 85.97 -19.60
C VAL A 162 -40.28 87.23 -20.40
N GLN A 163 -41.23 87.72 -21.21
CA GLN A 163 -41.08 88.96 -21.98
C GLN A 163 -40.94 90.17 -21.05
N ASN A 164 -41.76 90.24 -19.99
CA ASN A 164 -41.65 91.28 -18.96
C ASN A 164 -40.26 91.30 -18.30
N LEU A 165 -39.68 90.13 -18.01
CA LEU A 165 -38.34 90.04 -17.44
C LEU A 165 -37.27 90.50 -18.44
N LEU A 166 -37.37 90.11 -19.71
CA LEU A 166 -36.43 90.54 -20.75
C LEU A 166 -36.44 92.06 -20.93
N ASP A 167 -37.62 92.66 -20.94
CA ASP A 167 -37.80 94.11 -21.03
C ASP A 167 -37.21 94.80 -19.79
N GLN A 168 -37.44 94.25 -18.59
CA GLN A 168 -36.88 94.77 -17.34
C GLN A 168 -35.35 94.78 -17.33
N TYR A 169 -34.71 93.79 -17.94
CA TYR A 169 -33.24 93.68 -18.04
C TYR A 169 -32.66 94.29 -19.34
N GLY A 170 -33.48 94.98 -20.14
CA GLY A 170 -33.04 95.78 -21.29
C GLY A 170 -32.75 94.98 -22.57
N SER A 171 -33.26 93.74 -22.67
CA SER A 171 -33.19 92.96 -23.91
C SER A 171 -34.24 93.43 -24.91
N GLN A 172 -33.92 93.41 -26.21
CA GLN A 172 -34.85 93.74 -27.31
C GLN A 172 -35.38 92.49 -28.04
N THR A 173 -35.32 91.32 -27.39
CA THR A 173 -35.71 90.05 -28.02
C THR A 173 -37.18 89.77 -27.78
N ASP A 174 -37.96 89.58 -28.85
CA ASP A 174 -39.37 89.18 -28.78
C ASP A 174 -39.49 87.65 -28.89
N ILE A 175 -40.11 87.00 -27.89
CA ILE A 175 -40.34 85.55 -27.89
C ILE A 175 -41.79 85.25 -28.34
N THR A 176 -41.96 84.41 -29.36
CA THR A 176 -43.29 83.93 -29.83
C THR A 176 -43.44 82.42 -29.65
N LYS A 177 -44.69 81.92 -29.55
CA LYS A 177 -45.03 80.51 -29.24
C LYS A 177 -44.43 79.46 -30.19
N ASP A 178 -43.96 79.86 -31.38
CA ASP A 178 -43.56 78.95 -32.47
C ASP A 178 -42.07 78.52 -32.45
N GLN A 179 -41.29 78.84 -31.42
CA GLN A 179 -39.90 78.37 -31.28
C GLN A 179 -39.78 76.93 -30.72
N LYS A 180 -40.84 76.10 -30.80
CA LYS A 180 -40.90 74.83 -30.04
C LYS A 180 -40.12 73.64 -30.64
N THR A 181 -39.46 73.75 -31.78
CA THR A 181 -38.63 72.64 -32.30
C THR A 181 -37.50 73.11 -33.20
N GLU A 182 -36.36 73.51 -32.65
CA GLU A 182 -35.10 73.53 -33.40
C GLU A 182 -33.88 73.55 -32.46
N SER A 183 -33.61 72.42 -31.81
CA SER A 183 -32.26 71.91 -31.51
C SER A 183 -32.39 70.61 -30.70
N PHE A 184 -31.45 69.68 -30.87
CA PHE A 184 -31.37 68.34 -30.25
C PHE A 184 -32.06 67.17 -30.97
N ASN A 185 -31.92 67.09 -32.30
CA ASN A 185 -31.93 65.79 -33.02
C ASN A 185 -30.60 65.56 -33.78
N GLN A 186 -29.47 65.95 -33.17
CA GLN A 186 -28.13 65.60 -33.64
C GLN A 186 -27.28 65.18 -32.44
N SER A 187 -27.49 63.96 -31.92
CA SER A 187 -26.48 63.16 -31.20
C SER A 187 -26.99 61.74 -30.81
N SER A 188 -27.90 61.15 -31.59
CA SER A 188 -28.19 59.71 -31.50
C SER A 188 -27.68 59.01 -32.74
N ASN A 189 -26.38 59.12 -32.97
CA ASN A 189 -25.64 58.23 -33.86
C ASN A 189 -24.26 58.04 -33.25
N THR A 190 -24.07 56.87 -32.61
CA THR A 190 -22.87 56.02 -32.49
C THR A 190 -22.74 55.45 -31.07
N ALA A 191 -23.14 54.18 -30.91
CA ALA A 191 -22.39 53.17 -30.14
C ALA A 191 -23.11 51.81 -30.23
N SER A 192 -23.06 51.23 -31.43
CA SER A 192 -23.05 49.78 -31.60
C SER A 192 -21.66 49.25 -31.16
N CYS A 193 -21.61 48.00 -30.71
CA CYS A 193 -20.44 47.22 -30.26
C CYS A 193 -20.01 47.52 -28.81
N TYR A 194 -19.97 46.57 -27.87
CA TYR A 194 -19.36 45.24 -27.97
C TYR A 194 -20.16 44.13 -27.29
N ARG A 195 -20.43 43.09 -28.07
CA ARG A 195 -20.60 41.71 -27.60
C ARG A 195 -19.25 41.04 -27.86
N THR A 196 -18.53 40.63 -26.83
CA THR A 196 -17.39 39.70 -26.98
C THR A 196 -17.55 38.60 -25.96
N ASN A 197 -17.83 37.40 -26.49
CA ASN A 197 -17.56 36.14 -25.85
C ASN A 197 -16.06 36.04 -25.56
N SER A 198 -15.70 35.66 -24.33
CA SER A 198 -14.70 34.64 -24.08
C SER A 198 -14.88 34.08 -22.68
#